data_AF-A0A2E1MLH3-F1
#
_entry.id   AF-A0A2E1MLH3-F1
#
_cell.length_a   1.000
_cell.length_b   1.000
_cell.length_c   1.000
_cell.angle_alpha   90.00
_cell.angle_beta   90.00
_cell.angle_gamma   90.00
#
_symmetry.space_group_name_H-M   'P 1'
#
loop_
_entity.id
_entity.type
_entity.pdbx_description
1 polymer ?
#
loop_
_entity_poly.entity_id
_entity_poly.type
_entity_poly.pdbx_seq_one_letter_code
_entity_poly.pdbx_strand_id
1 'polypeptide(L)'
;MASIFSEPTSKTIAFATFIALFELVNITGQMDSVVSLINNANILPEFTILEGKEKLILIPTSLKTASLMYSDLPISLWADLKFHNQDYIIGAYLFYVLLRIWIHRPSKISTKRKKPKLITFKSRRWFFLSLLSLISSSLFITNKFGKLASLYSKTGFKTFPEGARLNSPWGDPRWIEPLPKISFFDFLEVFLVLLFVVFCLNKTFKITLPKRIREDNLTSIERVWKNTDDAISLGMDKSDKALPMVNKAFSELVDLLSASASMNIAATALEDGDVKTSFDRWSMLTAEKGREADKWIGLSNSLSDIGIFNEGDEEE
;
A
#
# COMPACT_ATOMS: atom_id res chain seq x y z
N MET A 1 -2.59 -5.87 3.38
CA MET A 1 -2.21 -7.09 2.64
C MET A 1 -1.09 -7.74 3.40
N ALA A 2 -1.30 -8.94 3.94
CA ALA A 2 -0.22 -9.72 4.53
C ALA A 2 0.76 -10.08 3.41
N SER A 3 1.98 -9.59 3.51
CA SER A 3 3.07 -9.89 2.59
C SER A 3 3.34 -11.40 2.60
N ILE A 4 3.35 -12.04 1.43
CA ILE A 4 3.72 -13.46 1.26
C ILE A 4 5.17 -13.72 1.72
N PHE A 5 5.97 -12.66 1.89
CA PHE A 5 7.34 -12.72 2.37
C PHE A 5 7.43 -12.16 3.80
N SER A 6 7.98 -12.93 4.73
CA SER A 6 8.25 -12.42 6.09
C SER A 6 9.28 -11.29 6.05
N GLU A 7 9.23 -10.40 7.02
CA GLU A 7 10.23 -9.33 7.16
C GLU A 7 11.64 -9.92 7.40
N PRO A 8 12.70 -9.36 6.80
CA PRO A 8 14.06 -9.81 7.07
C PRO A 8 14.46 -9.43 8.50
N THR A 9 14.75 -10.42 9.33
CA THR A 9 15.21 -10.18 10.71
C THR A 9 16.65 -9.62 10.73
N SER A 10 17.00 -8.86 11.77
CA SER A 10 18.37 -8.30 11.93
C SER A 10 19.47 -9.37 11.87
N LYS A 11 19.17 -10.59 12.37
CA LYS A 11 20.11 -11.73 12.33
C LYS A 11 20.37 -12.19 10.89
N THR A 12 19.32 -12.23 10.06
CA THR A 12 19.42 -12.60 8.64
C THR A 12 20.26 -11.60 7.87
N ILE A 13 20.10 -10.30 8.15
CA ILE A 13 20.87 -9.23 7.51
C ILE A 13 22.35 -9.30 7.92
N ALA A 14 22.62 -9.47 9.21
CA ALA A 14 23.99 -9.61 9.71
C ALA A 14 24.70 -10.83 9.09
N PHE A 15 24.02 -11.97 9.04
CA PHE A 15 24.55 -13.19 8.43
C PHE A 15 24.79 -13.04 6.92
N ALA A 16 23.85 -12.42 6.19
CA ALA A 16 24.03 -12.14 4.77
C ALA A 16 25.19 -11.17 4.51
N THR A 17 25.39 -10.18 5.39
CA THR A 17 26.53 -9.24 5.29
C THR A 17 27.85 -9.96 5.51
N PHE A 18 27.93 -10.86 6.51
CA PHE A 18 29.10 -11.69 6.74
C PHE A 18 29.41 -12.60 5.54
N ILE A 19 28.39 -13.27 4.99
CA ILE A 19 28.54 -14.11 3.80
C ILE A 19 29.00 -13.28 2.59
N ALA A 20 28.46 -12.07 2.40
CA ALA A 20 28.86 -11.19 1.30
C ALA A 20 30.33 -10.76 1.41
N LEU A 21 30.78 -10.41 2.63
CA LEU A 21 32.18 -10.08 2.88
C LEU A 21 33.10 -11.28 2.63
N PHE A 22 32.70 -12.46 3.10
CA PHE A 22 33.43 -13.70 2.85
C PHE A 22 33.56 -13.96 1.35
N GLU A 23 32.45 -13.92 0.61
CA GLU A 23 32.44 -14.20 -0.83
C GLU A 23 33.26 -13.16 -1.63
N LEU A 24 33.28 -11.90 -1.19
CA LEU A 24 34.13 -10.86 -1.78
C LEU A 24 35.62 -11.19 -1.62
N VAL A 25 36.06 -11.57 -0.42
CA VAL A 25 37.44 -12.02 -0.18
C VAL A 25 37.76 -13.27 -1.00
N ASN A 26 36.79 -14.17 -1.14
CA ASN A 26 36.93 -15.44 -1.86
C ASN A 26 37.07 -15.24 -3.39
N ILE A 27 36.29 -14.34 -3.99
CA ILE A 27 36.35 -14.02 -5.43
C ILE A 27 37.59 -13.20 -5.77
N THR A 28 38.09 -12.39 -4.84
CA THR A 28 39.30 -11.57 -5.06
C THR A 28 40.60 -12.35 -4.94
N GLY A 29 40.55 -13.64 -4.56
CA GLY A 29 41.74 -14.48 -4.39
C GLY A 29 42.63 -14.08 -3.21
N GLN A 30 42.12 -13.23 -2.30
CA GLN A 30 42.89 -12.72 -1.15
C GLN A 30 42.78 -13.63 0.08
N MET A 31 42.17 -14.81 -0.06
CA MET A 31 41.92 -15.71 1.07
C MET A 31 43.23 -16.17 1.74
N ASP A 32 44.28 -16.41 0.95
CA ASP A 32 45.61 -16.77 1.46
C ASP A 32 46.20 -15.70 2.39
N SER A 33 45.99 -14.42 2.04
CA SER A 33 46.44 -13.29 2.86
C SER A 33 45.66 -13.17 4.16
N VAL A 34 44.35 -13.46 4.13
CA VAL A 34 43.50 -13.48 5.33
C VAL A 34 43.87 -14.63 6.25
N VAL A 35 44.10 -15.82 5.69
CA VAL A 35 44.54 -17.01 6.45
C VAL A 35 45.92 -16.79 7.07
N SER A 36 46.86 -16.20 6.33
CA SER A 36 48.18 -15.79 6.86
C SER A 36 48.05 -14.81 8.03
N LEU A 37 47.15 -13.81 7.92
CA LEU A 37 46.91 -12.85 9.00
C LEU A 37 46.33 -13.53 10.25
N ILE A 38 45.40 -14.48 10.08
CA ILE A 38 44.80 -15.24 11.18
C ILE A 38 45.84 -16.14 11.87
N ASN A 39 46.67 -16.84 11.08
CA ASN A 39 47.77 -17.67 11.59
C ASN A 39 48.77 -16.81 12.38
N ASN A 40 49.18 -15.65 11.85
CA ASN A 40 50.08 -14.71 12.52
C ASN A 40 49.49 -14.13 13.81
N ALA A 41 48.16 -14.03 13.90
CA ALA A 41 47.47 -13.52 15.08
C ALA A 41 47.25 -14.59 16.17
N ASN A 42 47.59 -15.87 15.94
CA ASN A 42 47.38 -16.99 16.86
C ASN A 42 45.95 -17.12 17.41
N ILE A 43 44.94 -16.63 16.66
CA ILE A 43 43.53 -16.61 17.12
C ILE A 43 42.87 -17.99 16.93
N LEU A 44 43.36 -18.78 15.96
CA LEU A 44 42.84 -20.09 15.58
C LEU A 44 44.01 -21.07 15.34
N PRO A 45 43.78 -22.39 15.39
CA PRO A 45 44.78 -23.39 15.01
C PRO A 45 45.27 -23.15 13.57
N GLU A 46 46.56 -23.40 13.35
CA GLU A 46 47.26 -23.07 12.11
C GLU A 46 46.59 -23.73 10.90
N PHE A 47 46.12 -22.91 9.95
CA PHE A 47 45.54 -23.36 8.70
C PHE A 47 46.64 -23.52 7.65
N THR A 48 46.71 -24.69 7.01
CA THR A 48 47.64 -24.94 5.91
C THR A 48 47.17 -24.24 4.64
N ILE A 49 48.03 -23.40 4.05
CA ILE A 49 47.81 -22.76 2.75
C ILE A 49 48.29 -23.75 1.67
N LEU A 50 47.46 -24.02 0.65
CA LEU A 50 47.82 -24.90 -0.46
C LEU A 50 48.30 -24.07 -1.66
N GLU A 51 49.53 -24.33 -2.11
CA GLU A 51 50.11 -23.61 -3.25
C GLU A 51 49.27 -23.85 -4.53
N GLY A 52 48.80 -22.75 -5.15
CA GLY A 52 47.99 -22.79 -6.38
C GLY A 52 46.47 -22.87 -6.18
N LYS A 53 45.96 -22.83 -4.94
CA LYS A 53 44.51 -22.78 -4.65
C LYS A 53 44.18 -21.58 -3.77
N GLU A 54 43.41 -20.64 -4.32
CA GLU A 54 43.24 -19.29 -3.75
C GLU A 54 41.87 -19.09 -3.06
N LYS A 55 41.01 -20.12 -3.08
CA LYS A 55 39.60 -20.01 -2.68
C LYS A 55 39.19 -21.08 -1.68
N LEU A 56 38.34 -20.71 -0.70
CA LEU A 56 37.77 -21.63 0.29
C LEU A 56 36.33 -22.04 -0.02
N ILE A 57 36.06 -23.35 0.06
CA ILE A 57 34.73 -23.98 -0.07
C ILE A 57 34.12 -24.14 1.31
N LEU A 58 32.95 -23.55 1.52
CA LEU A 58 32.17 -23.66 2.77
C LEU A 58 31.09 -24.74 2.69
N ILE A 59 30.60 -25.05 1.48
CA ILE A 59 29.49 -25.98 1.28
C ILE A 59 30.02 -27.20 0.53
N PRO A 60 29.97 -28.41 1.13
CA PRO A 60 30.41 -29.62 0.47
C PRO A 60 29.54 -29.89 -0.75
N THR A 61 30.19 -30.14 -1.89
CA THR A 61 29.54 -30.36 -3.20
C THR A 61 28.90 -31.74 -3.35
N SER A 62 29.17 -32.67 -2.42
CA SER A 62 28.63 -34.03 -2.40
C SER A 62 28.67 -34.63 -0.98
N LEU A 63 27.87 -35.66 -0.73
CA LEU A 63 27.84 -36.39 0.56
C LEU A 63 29.19 -37.07 0.87
N LYS A 64 29.94 -37.45 -0.17
CA LYS A 64 31.28 -38.04 -0.09
C LYS A 64 32.37 -36.99 0.23
N THR A 65 32.19 -35.75 -0.22
CA THR A 65 33.05 -34.62 0.16
C THR A 65 32.70 -34.06 1.54
N ALA A 66 31.43 -34.14 1.96
CA ALA A 66 31.02 -33.83 3.32
C ALA A 66 31.66 -34.79 4.35
N SER A 67 31.68 -36.10 4.08
CA SER A 67 32.33 -37.07 4.98
C SER A 67 33.84 -36.88 5.08
N LEU A 68 34.50 -36.46 4.00
CA LEU A 68 35.93 -36.15 3.97
C LEU A 68 36.27 -34.84 4.70
N MET A 69 35.37 -33.85 4.65
CA MET A 69 35.51 -32.55 5.34
C MET A 69 35.65 -32.69 6.87
N TYR A 70 35.04 -33.72 7.44
CA TYR A 70 35.02 -33.96 8.90
C TYR A 70 36.01 -35.04 9.36
N SER A 71 36.71 -35.73 8.45
CA SER A 71 37.66 -36.79 8.80
C SER A 71 39.12 -36.34 8.74
N ASP A 72 39.53 -35.53 7.76
CA ASP A 72 40.89 -34.98 7.65
C ASP A 72 40.83 -33.53 7.14
N LEU A 73 41.06 -32.58 8.04
CA LEU A 73 40.66 -31.17 7.86
C LEU A 73 41.46 -30.26 6.89
N PRO A 74 42.62 -30.55 6.24
CA PRO A 74 43.32 -29.47 5.53
C PRO A 74 43.14 -29.40 4.00
N ILE A 75 42.82 -30.48 3.28
CA ILE A 75 43.13 -30.53 1.83
C ILE A 75 41.90 -30.27 0.92
N SER A 76 40.68 -30.55 1.39
CA SER A 76 39.48 -30.47 0.56
C SER A 76 38.75 -29.11 0.60
N LEU A 77 39.21 -28.17 1.41
CA LEU A 77 38.58 -26.85 1.57
C LEU A 77 39.07 -25.84 0.55
N TRP A 78 40.25 -26.05 -0.03
CA TRP A 78 40.84 -25.15 -1.01
C TRP A 78 40.47 -25.53 -2.44
N ALA A 79 40.17 -24.53 -3.26
CA ALA A 79 39.80 -24.65 -4.67
C ALA A 79 40.46 -23.57 -5.53
N ASP A 80 40.51 -23.82 -6.84
CA ASP A 80 40.99 -22.85 -7.83
C ASP A 80 40.09 -21.59 -7.85
N LEU A 81 40.66 -20.46 -8.27
CA LEU A 81 39.95 -19.19 -8.47
C LEU A 81 39.03 -19.23 -9.71
N LYS A 82 38.02 -20.09 -9.66
CA LYS A 82 36.98 -20.24 -10.68
C LYS A 82 35.61 -20.16 -10.03
N PHE A 83 34.65 -19.65 -10.78
CA PHE A 83 33.26 -19.68 -10.37
C PHE A 83 32.78 -21.12 -10.23
N HIS A 84 32.28 -21.46 -9.04
CA HIS A 84 31.75 -22.77 -8.71
C HIS A 84 30.28 -22.68 -8.34
N ASN A 85 29.59 -23.83 -8.30
CA ASN A 85 28.17 -23.91 -7.94
C ASN A 85 27.85 -23.25 -6.59
N GLN A 86 28.80 -23.25 -5.65
CA GLN A 86 28.68 -22.56 -4.36
C GLN A 86 28.45 -21.05 -4.52
N ASP A 87 29.15 -20.40 -5.44
CA ASP A 87 29.11 -18.94 -5.59
C ASP A 87 27.76 -18.51 -6.18
N TYR A 88 27.20 -19.34 -7.06
CA TYR A 88 25.85 -19.14 -7.57
C TYR A 88 24.80 -19.30 -6.47
N ILE A 89 24.97 -20.25 -5.55
CA ILE A 89 24.06 -20.46 -4.42
C ILE A 89 24.15 -19.28 -3.44
N ILE A 90 25.37 -18.85 -3.09
CA ILE A 90 25.61 -17.69 -2.23
C ILE A 90 25.06 -16.42 -2.89
N GLY A 91 25.34 -16.20 -4.17
CA GLY A 91 24.83 -15.08 -4.94
C GLY A 91 23.29 -15.05 -5.00
N ALA A 92 22.65 -16.20 -5.21
CA ALA A 92 21.19 -16.31 -5.19
C ALA A 92 20.60 -15.99 -3.80
N TYR A 93 21.24 -16.45 -2.73
CA TYR A 93 20.85 -16.11 -1.36
C TYR A 93 20.99 -14.61 -1.06
N LEU A 94 22.12 -14.00 -1.45
CA LEU A 94 22.34 -12.56 -1.27
C LEU A 94 21.34 -11.73 -2.08
N PHE A 95 21.06 -12.14 -3.33
CA PHE A 95 20.05 -11.51 -4.16
C PHE A 95 18.65 -11.63 -3.54
N TYR A 96 18.30 -12.79 -3.00
CA TYR A 96 17.04 -13.00 -2.27
C TYR A 96 16.91 -12.07 -1.06
N VAL A 97 17.98 -11.92 -0.26
CA VAL A 97 17.98 -11.01 0.89
C VAL A 97 17.86 -9.55 0.44
N LEU A 98 18.57 -9.13 -0.62
CA LEU A 98 18.45 -7.79 -1.20
C LEU A 98 17.02 -7.51 -1.71
N LEU A 99 16.42 -8.48 -2.41
CA LEU A 99 15.05 -8.38 -2.92
C LEU A 99 14.05 -8.27 -1.75
N ARG A 100 14.26 -9.03 -0.67
CA ARG A 100 13.48 -8.89 0.57
C ARG A 100 13.63 -7.51 1.20
N ILE A 101 14.85 -6.98 1.31
CA ILE A 101 15.11 -5.63 1.84
C ILE A 101 14.51 -4.57 0.93
N TRP A 102 14.47 -4.78 -0.38
CA TRP A 102 13.87 -3.87 -1.34
C TRP A 102 12.34 -3.86 -1.28
N ILE A 103 11.71 -5.04 -1.21
CA ILE A 103 10.26 -5.19 -1.04
C ILE A 103 9.80 -4.62 0.31
N HIS A 104 10.53 -4.94 1.37
CA HIS A 104 10.26 -4.46 2.72
C HIS A 104 11.00 -3.17 3.03
N ARG A 105 11.51 -2.47 2.01
CA ARG A 105 12.14 -1.17 2.22
C ARG A 105 11.12 -0.38 3.00
N PRO A 106 11.43 0.09 4.21
CA PRO A 106 10.51 0.95 4.92
C PRO A 106 10.47 2.23 4.10
N SER A 107 9.58 2.29 3.10
CA SER A 107 8.96 3.56 2.76
C SER A 107 8.39 3.96 4.11
N LYS A 108 9.03 4.94 4.77
CA LYS A 108 8.62 5.52 6.06
C LYS A 108 7.14 5.27 6.16
N ILE A 109 6.71 4.35 7.04
CA ILE A 109 5.30 3.95 7.11
C ILE A 109 4.57 5.26 7.26
N SER A 110 3.97 5.67 6.15
CA SER A 110 3.39 6.98 6.04
C SER A 110 2.10 6.79 6.79
N THR A 111 2.13 7.08 8.08
CA THR A 111 0.95 7.19 8.94
C THR A 111 -0.03 8.25 8.41
N LYS A 112 0.30 8.93 7.30
CA LYS A 112 -0.68 9.61 6.46
C LYS A 112 -1.72 8.58 6.00
N ARG A 113 -2.85 8.54 6.69
CA ARG A 113 -4.09 8.01 6.10
C ARG A 113 -4.23 8.63 4.72
N LYS A 114 -4.17 7.80 3.67
CA LYS A 114 -4.43 8.27 2.31
C LYS A 114 -5.86 8.78 2.31
N LYS A 115 -6.04 10.08 2.03
CA LYS A 115 -7.36 10.69 1.98
C LYS A 115 -8.25 9.86 1.05
N PRO A 116 -9.49 9.55 1.44
CA PRO A 116 -10.40 8.78 0.60
C PRO A 116 -10.53 9.52 -0.73
N LYS A 117 -10.21 8.83 -1.82
CA LYS A 117 -10.38 9.35 -3.18
C LYS A 117 -11.78 8.97 -3.61
N LEU A 118 -12.60 9.97 -3.92
CA LEU A 118 -13.92 9.74 -4.48
C LEU A 118 -13.77 9.62 -5.99
N ILE A 119 -14.32 8.53 -6.56
CA ILE A 119 -14.42 8.36 -8.00
C ILE A 119 -15.78 8.95 -8.39
N THR A 120 -15.77 10.09 -9.06
CA THR A 120 -16.98 10.77 -9.54
C THR A 120 -17.13 10.58 -11.04
N PHE A 121 -18.37 10.52 -11.50
CA PHE A 121 -18.69 10.47 -12.92
C PHE A 121 -18.55 11.86 -13.53
N LYS A 122 -17.62 12.02 -14.47
CA LYS A 122 -17.42 13.30 -15.17
C LYS A 122 -18.56 13.59 -16.15
N SER A 123 -19.09 12.56 -16.79
CA SER A 123 -20.14 12.70 -17.79
C SER A 123 -20.92 11.41 -17.97
N ARG A 124 -22.26 11.52 -17.95
CA ARG A 124 -23.19 10.43 -18.24
C ARG A 124 -22.99 9.88 -19.67
N ARG A 125 -22.70 10.73 -20.65
CA ARG A 125 -22.47 10.31 -22.06
C ARG A 125 -21.23 9.43 -22.19
N TRP A 126 -20.14 9.85 -21.55
CA TRP A 126 -18.89 9.07 -21.55
C TRP A 126 -19.02 7.77 -20.76
N PHE A 127 -19.79 7.75 -19.68
CA PHE A 127 -20.12 6.52 -18.96
C PHE A 127 -20.80 5.48 -19.87
N PHE A 128 -21.86 5.87 -20.58
CA PHE A 128 -22.53 4.97 -21.52
C PHE A 128 -21.61 4.53 -22.66
N LEU A 129 -20.80 5.44 -23.22
CA LEU A 129 -19.80 5.12 -24.23
C LEU A 129 -18.74 4.14 -23.72
N SER A 130 -18.27 4.30 -22.48
CA SER A 130 -17.30 3.42 -21.86
C SER A 130 -17.87 2.04 -21.56
N LEU A 131 -19.12 1.96 -21.10
CA LEU A 131 -19.84 0.71 -20.89
C LEU A 131 -20.02 -0.03 -22.23
N LEU A 132 -20.47 0.67 -23.27
CA LEU A 132 -20.67 0.10 -24.60
C LEU A 132 -19.34 -0.34 -25.22
N SER A 133 -18.26 0.44 -25.02
CA SER A 133 -16.91 0.10 -25.46
C SER A 133 -16.37 -1.16 -24.76
N LEU A 134 -16.64 -1.33 -23.47
CA LEU A 134 -16.28 -2.57 -22.74
C LEU A 134 -17.03 -3.79 -23.28
N ILE A 135 -18.34 -3.66 -23.54
CA ILE A 135 -19.14 -4.76 -24.11
C ILE A 135 -18.65 -5.10 -25.52
N SER A 136 -18.47 -4.08 -26.36
CA SER A 136 -18.01 -4.24 -27.75
C SER A 136 -16.61 -4.84 -27.83
N SER A 137 -15.66 -4.36 -27.00
CA SER A 137 -14.30 -4.91 -26.94
C SER A 137 -14.27 -6.35 -26.43
N SER A 138 -15.08 -6.70 -25.42
CA SER A 138 -15.21 -8.06 -24.93
C SER A 138 -15.75 -9.00 -26.01
N LEU A 139 -16.80 -8.58 -26.73
CA LEU A 139 -17.33 -9.34 -27.88
C LEU A 139 -16.31 -9.49 -29.00
N PHE A 140 -15.57 -8.42 -29.29
CA PHE A 140 -14.52 -8.43 -30.32
C PHE A 140 -13.38 -9.42 -29.98
N ILE A 141 -12.88 -9.38 -28.75
CA ILE A 141 -11.82 -10.27 -28.26
C ILE A 141 -12.31 -11.73 -28.26
N THR A 142 -13.49 -12.00 -27.69
CA THR A 142 -14.05 -13.36 -27.65
C THR A 142 -14.34 -13.92 -29.04
N ASN A 143 -14.71 -13.06 -30.00
CA ASN A 143 -14.87 -13.43 -31.40
C ASN A 143 -13.52 -13.77 -32.06
N LYS A 144 -12.48 -12.95 -31.86
CA LYS A 144 -11.13 -13.21 -32.40
C LYS A 144 -10.52 -14.53 -31.89
N PHE A 145 -10.82 -14.91 -30.64
CA PHE A 145 -10.40 -16.20 -30.07
C PHE A 145 -11.34 -17.39 -30.40
N GLY A 146 -12.39 -17.19 -31.22
CA GLY A 146 -13.31 -18.26 -31.63
C GLY A 146 -14.24 -18.78 -30.53
N LYS A 147 -14.22 -18.16 -29.35
CA LYS A 147 -15.05 -18.57 -28.21
C LYS A 147 -16.50 -18.15 -28.38
N LEU A 148 -16.76 -17.09 -29.15
CA LEU A 148 -18.10 -16.57 -29.39
C LEU A 148 -18.96 -17.57 -30.19
N ALA A 149 -18.43 -18.16 -31.26
CA ALA A 149 -19.12 -19.20 -32.02
C ALA A 149 -19.44 -20.45 -31.17
N SER A 150 -18.54 -20.81 -30.25
CA SER A 150 -18.77 -21.92 -29.29
C SER A 150 -19.82 -21.63 -28.23
N LEU A 151 -20.06 -20.35 -27.88
CA LEU A 151 -21.14 -19.94 -26.99
C LEU A 151 -22.48 -19.95 -27.72
N TYR A 152 -22.49 -19.49 -28.98
CA TYR A 152 -23.68 -19.48 -29.81
C TYR A 152 -24.13 -20.89 -30.21
N SER A 153 -23.21 -21.82 -30.49
CA SER A 153 -23.55 -23.23 -30.74
C SER A 153 -24.23 -23.91 -29.54
N LYS A 154 -23.87 -23.52 -28.30
CA LYS A 154 -24.53 -24.01 -27.07
C LYS A 154 -25.97 -23.51 -26.90
N THR A 155 -26.35 -22.41 -27.57
CA THR A 155 -27.71 -21.84 -27.51
C THR A 155 -28.70 -22.47 -28.49
N GLY A 156 -28.30 -23.50 -29.23
CA GLY A 156 -29.21 -24.40 -29.98
C GLY A 156 -29.48 -24.00 -31.43
N PHE A 157 -28.92 -22.91 -31.94
CA PHE A 157 -29.04 -22.52 -33.35
C PHE A 157 -27.80 -22.97 -34.13
N LYS A 158 -27.89 -24.09 -34.86
CA LYS A 158 -26.85 -24.70 -35.75
C LYS A 158 -25.51 -25.10 -35.10
N THR A 159 -24.98 -26.24 -35.56
CA THR A 159 -23.64 -26.73 -35.25
C THR A 159 -22.59 -25.91 -36.01
N PHE A 160 -21.93 -24.99 -35.31
CA PHE A 160 -20.77 -24.29 -35.84
C PHE A 160 -19.53 -25.18 -35.73
N PRO A 161 -18.65 -25.21 -36.75
CA PRO A 161 -17.37 -25.89 -36.63
C PRO A 161 -16.55 -25.32 -35.46
N GLU A 162 -15.89 -26.18 -34.70
CA GLU A 162 -15.07 -25.76 -33.56
C GLU A 162 -13.98 -24.78 -33.99
N GLY A 163 -13.87 -23.66 -33.27
CA GLY A 163 -12.91 -22.61 -33.60
C GLY A 163 -13.31 -21.78 -34.82
N ALA A 164 -14.59 -21.52 -35.05
CA ALA A 164 -15.01 -20.53 -36.04
C ALA A 164 -15.07 -19.10 -35.47
N ARG A 165 -14.76 -18.11 -36.30
CA ARG A 165 -14.94 -16.67 -36.01
C ARG A 165 -16.19 -16.18 -36.76
N LEU A 166 -16.99 -15.32 -36.11
CA LEU A 166 -18.07 -14.60 -36.80
C LEU A 166 -17.47 -13.47 -37.63
N ASN A 167 -17.80 -13.45 -38.91
CA ASN A 167 -17.30 -12.42 -39.81
C ASN A 167 -18.02 -11.07 -39.58
N SER A 168 -17.38 -9.99 -40.01
CA SER A 168 -18.03 -8.67 -40.01
C SER A 168 -19.27 -8.70 -40.91
N PRO A 169 -20.42 -8.13 -40.49
CA PRO A 169 -21.62 -8.04 -41.31
C PRO A 169 -21.42 -7.31 -42.65
N TRP A 170 -20.31 -6.57 -42.79
CA TRP A 170 -20.00 -5.74 -43.96
C TRP A 170 -18.88 -6.30 -44.86
N GLY A 171 -18.27 -7.43 -44.49
CA GLY A 171 -17.08 -7.96 -45.16
C GLY A 171 -17.37 -9.06 -46.18
N ASP A 172 -17.97 -10.17 -45.72
CA ASP A 172 -18.07 -11.39 -46.51
C ASP A 172 -19.48 -12.03 -46.34
N PRO A 173 -20.11 -12.59 -47.39
CA PRO A 173 -21.44 -13.21 -47.30
C PRO A 173 -21.46 -14.47 -46.42
N ARG A 174 -20.28 -15.04 -46.15
CA ARG A 174 -20.09 -16.16 -45.24
C ARG A 174 -19.92 -15.61 -43.83
N TRP A 175 -20.95 -15.79 -43.01
CA TRP A 175 -20.99 -15.40 -41.61
C TRP A 175 -19.93 -16.08 -40.71
N ILE A 176 -19.21 -17.07 -41.24
CA ILE A 176 -18.36 -18.01 -40.50
C ILE A 176 -17.04 -18.18 -41.24
N GLU A 177 -15.93 -17.85 -40.60
CA GLU A 177 -14.57 -18.14 -41.06
C GLU A 177 -13.89 -19.16 -40.12
N PRO A 178 -13.09 -20.11 -40.64
CA PRO A 178 -12.23 -20.95 -39.78
C PRO A 178 -11.20 -20.08 -39.07
N LEU A 179 -10.83 -20.41 -37.82
CA LEU A 179 -9.88 -19.60 -37.04
C LEU A 179 -8.60 -19.36 -37.86
N PRO A 180 -8.31 -18.12 -38.28
CA PRO A 180 -7.02 -17.83 -38.92
C PRO A 180 -5.92 -17.99 -37.87
N LYS A 181 -4.71 -18.36 -38.30
CA LYS A 181 -3.52 -18.28 -37.43
C LYS A 181 -3.40 -16.83 -36.96
N ILE A 182 -3.34 -16.63 -35.64
CA ILE A 182 -3.26 -15.29 -35.04
C ILE A 182 -2.06 -14.57 -35.66
N SER A 183 -2.33 -13.50 -36.41
CA SER A 183 -1.32 -12.68 -37.05
C SER A 183 -0.85 -11.60 -36.09
N PHE A 184 0.35 -11.05 -36.32
CA PHE A 184 0.86 -9.90 -35.57
C PHE A 184 -0.11 -8.71 -35.61
N PHE A 185 -0.80 -8.52 -36.75
CA PHE A 185 -1.82 -7.48 -36.91
C PHE A 185 -3.03 -7.68 -36.00
N ASP A 186 -3.41 -8.92 -35.66
CA ASP A 186 -4.52 -9.19 -34.74
C ASP A 186 -4.18 -8.73 -33.31
N PHE A 187 -2.92 -8.91 -32.89
CA PHE A 187 -2.45 -8.40 -31.60
C PHE A 187 -2.46 -6.87 -31.55
N LEU A 188 -2.05 -6.22 -32.65
CA LEU A 188 -2.09 -4.76 -32.76
C LEU A 188 -3.52 -4.22 -32.72
N GLU A 189 -4.46 -4.91 -33.37
CA GLU A 189 -5.88 -4.54 -33.36
C GLU A 189 -6.49 -4.66 -31.95
N VAL A 190 -6.23 -5.76 -31.23
CA VAL A 190 -6.66 -5.94 -29.83
C VAL A 190 -6.03 -4.88 -28.92
N PHE A 191 -4.75 -4.55 -29.14
CA PHE A 191 -4.05 -3.53 -28.37
C PHE A 191 -4.69 -2.14 -28.57
N LEU A 192 -5.03 -1.76 -29.80
CA LEU A 192 -5.71 -0.50 -30.12
C LEU A 192 -7.10 -0.43 -29.48
N VAL A 193 -7.86 -1.51 -29.51
CA VAL A 193 -9.17 -1.60 -28.85
C VAL A 193 -9.04 -1.41 -27.34
N LEU A 194 -8.02 -1.99 -26.71
CA LEU A 194 -7.78 -1.83 -25.27
C LEU A 194 -7.38 -0.38 -24.93
N LEU A 195 -6.53 0.26 -25.74
CA LEU A 195 -6.22 1.69 -25.59
C LEU A 195 -7.46 2.56 -25.70
N PHE A 196 -8.37 2.26 -26.63
CA PHE A 196 -9.64 2.96 -26.77
C PHE A 196 -10.53 2.82 -25.53
N VAL A 197 -10.62 1.62 -24.94
CA VAL A 197 -11.34 1.39 -23.67
C VAL A 197 -10.74 2.24 -22.55
N VAL A 198 -9.40 2.26 -22.41
CA VAL A 198 -8.71 3.07 -21.40
C VAL A 198 -8.98 4.56 -21.61
N PHE A 199 -8.99 5.03 -22.87
CA PHE A 199 -9.32 6.40 -23.20
C PHE A 199 -10.76 6.77 -22.78
N CYS A 200 -11.75 5.92 -23.09
CA CYS A 200 -13.13 6.12 -22.67
C CYS A 200 -13.29 6.14 -21.14
N LEU A 201 -12.60 5.25 -20.43
CA LEU A 201 -12.60 5.19 -18.96
C LEU A 201 -12.00 6.48 -18.35
N ASN A 202 -10.90 6.98 -18.90
CA ASN A 202 -10.26 8.23 -18.46
C ASN A 202 -11.16 9.46 -18.68
N LYS A 203 -12.03 9.45 -19.69
CA LYS A 203 -13.01 10.52 -19.91
C LYS A 203 -14.26 10.37 -19.02
N THR A 204 -14.52 9.16 -18.54
CA THR A 204 -15.69 8.82 -17.70
C THR A 204 -15.47 9.17 -16.24
N PHE A 205 -14.32 8.78 -15.69
CA PHE A 205 -14.04 8.90 -14.27
C PHE A 205 -13.17 10.10 -13.97
N LYS A 206 -13.57 10.87 -12.96
CA LYS A 206 -12.72 11.89 -12.33
C LYS A 206 -12.41 11.41 -10.92
N ILE A 207 -11.12 11.43 -10.57
CA ILE A 207 -10.70 11.19 -9.19
C ILE A 207 -10.76 12.54 -8.48
N THR A 208 -11.80 12.76 -7.68
CA THR A 208 -11.97 13.96 -6.87
C THR A 208 -11.56 13.68 -5.43
N LEU A 209 -10.90 14.66 -4.81
CA LEU A 209 -10.75 14.69 -3.36
C LEU A 209 -12.07 15.21 -2.78
N PRO A 210 -12.54 14.69 -1.63
CA PRO A 210 -13.73 15.23 -0.97
C PRO A 210 -13.58 16.74 -0.74
N LYS A 211 -14.65 17.49 -1.02
CA LYS A 211 -14.76 18.95 -0.79
C LYS A 211 -14.50 19.17 0.71
N ARG A 212 -13.52 20.00 1.08
CA ARG A 212 -13.28 20.32 2.49
C ARG A 212 -14.48 21.13 2.99
N ILE A 213 -15.16 20.65 4.03
CA ILE A 213 -16.12 21.48 4.77
C ILE A 213 -15.37 22.71 5.26
N ARG A 214 -15.86 23.93 5.00
CA ARG A 214 -15.25 25.17 5.50
C ARG A 214 -15.34 25.17 7.03
N GLU A 215 -14.27 25.58 7.73
CA GLU A 215 -14.25 25.60 9.21
C GLU A 215 -15.36 26.46 9.82
N ASP A 216 -15.80 27.48 9.06
CA ASP A 216 -16.76 28.49 9.52
C ASP A 216 -18.18 27.95 9.70
N ASN A 217 -18.51 26.81 9.07
CA ASN A 217 -19.83 26.16 9.17
C ASN A 217 -19.85 25.01 10.19
N LEU A 218 -18.75 24.74 10.88
CA LEU A 218 -18.66 23.61 11.80
C LEU A 218 -19.05 24.03 13.21
N THR A 219 -19.87 23.21 13.83
CA THR A 219 -20.11 23.29 15.28
C THR A 219 -18.82 23.13 16.05
N SER A 220 -18.80 23.57 17.30
CA SER A 220 -17.62 23.46 18.17
C SER A 220 -17.14 22.00 18.29
N ILE A 221 -18.06 21.03 18.38
CA ILE A 221 -17.71 19.59 18.43
C ILE A 221 -17.12 19.12 17.10
N GLU A 222 -17.72 19.45 15.96
CA GLU A 222 -17.22 19.05 14.64
C GLU A 222 -15.86 19.69 14.32
N ARG A 223 -15.63 20.91 14.80
CA ARG A 223 -14.35 21.60 14.67
C ARG A 223 -13.25 20.85 15.43
N VAL A 224 -13.53 20.38 16.65
CA VAL A 224 -12.62 19.53 17.43
C VAL A 224 -12.28 18.25 16.66
N TRP A 225 -13.31 17.56 16.14
CA TRP A 225 -13.12 16.33 15.37
C TRP A 225 -12.31 16.55 14.09
N LYS A 226 -12.64 17.59 13.33
CA LYS A 226 -11.94 17.92 12.09
C LYS A 226 -10.50 18.33 12.34
N ASN A 227 -10.24 19.21 13.32
CA ASN A 227 -8.88 19.63 13.66
C ASN A 227 -8.02 18.43 14.09
N THR A 228 -8.62 17.49 14.82
CA THR A 228 -7.96 16.25 15.22
C THR A 228 -7.66 15.35 14.01
N ASP A 229 -8.62 15.11 13.13
CA ASP A 229 -8.42 14.28 11.92
C ASP A 229 -7.44 14.92 10.93
N ASP A 230 -7.51 16.24 10.73
CA ASP A 230 -6.56 16.96 9.87
C ASP A 230 -5.14 16.90 10.43
N ALA A 231 -4.95 17.02 11.76
CA ALA A 231 -3.66 16.85 12.40
C ALA A 231 -3.11 15.42 12.26
N ILE A 232 -3.96 14.40 12.43
CA ILE A 232 -3.60 13.00 12.17
C ILE A 232 -3.21 12.81 10.70
N SER A 233 -3.92 13.45 9.77
CA SER A 233 -3.64 13.36 8.33
C SER A 233 -2.30 13.99 7.93
N LEU A 234 -1.88 15.06 8.63
CA LEU A 234 -0.59 15.72 8.44
C LEU A 234 0.57 14.87 8.96
N GLY A 235 0.34 14.14 10.06
CA GLY A 235 1.32 13.26 10.70
C GLY A 235 2.47 14.00 11.37
N MET A 236 3.37 13.24 12.02
CA MET A 236 4.50 13.81 12.78
C MET A 236 5.57 14.50 11.92
N ASP A 237 5.56 14.26 10.61
CA ASP A 237 6.48 14.86 9.62
C ASP A 237 6.26 16.38 9.45
N LYS A 238 5.11 16.91 9.91
CA LYS A 238 4.78 18.35 9.96
C LYS A 238 4.29 18.75 11.35
N SER A 239 5.06 18.40 12.39
CA SER A 239 4.75 18.70 13.79
C SER A 239 4.40 20.17 14.03
N ASP A 240 5.11 21.09 13.39
CA ASP A 240 4.91 22.55 13.52
C ASP A 240 3.49 23.01 13.15
N LYS A 241 2.81 22.25 12.29
CA LYS A 241 1.41 22.54 11.89
C LYS A 241 0.40 21.64 12.58
N ALA A 242 0.75 20.39 12.86
CA ALA A 242 -0.14 19.44 13.51
C ALA A 242 -0.34 19.72 15.01
N LEU A 243 0.72 20.10 15.73
CA LEU A 243 0.64 20.33 17.19
C LEU A 243 -0.27 21.51 17.56
N PRO A 244 -0.22 22.68 16.88
CA PRO A 244 -1.16 23.76 17.17
C PRO A 244 -2.62 23.38 16.89
N MET A 245 -2.89 22.57 15.85
CA MET A 245 -4.25 22.10 15.53
C MET A 245 -4.80 21.17 16.62
N VAL A 246 -3.97 20.26 17.12
CA VAL A 246 -4.32 19.38 18.25
C VAL A 246 -4.57 20.21 19.51
N ASN A 247 -3.68 21.16 19.82
CA ASN A 247 -3.84 22.01 21.00
C ASN A 247 -5.12 22.86 20.95
N LYS A 248 -5.44 23.41 19.77
CA LYS A 248 -6.70 24.14 19.54
C LYS A 248 -7.91 23.22 19.77
N ALA A 249 -7.89 22.01 19.21
CA ALA A 249 -8.97 21.03 19.40
C ALA A 249 -9.14 20.64 20.88
N PHE A 250 -8.04 20.41 21.61
CA PHE A 250 -8.11 20.12 23.05
C PHE A 250 -8.64 21.30 23.87
N SER A 251 -8.22 22.53 23.56
CA SER A 251 -8.73 23.73 24.25
C SER A 251 -10.23 23.88 24.04
N GLU A 252 -10.70 23.78 22.79
CA GLU A 252 -12.13 23.86 22.45
C GLU A 252 -12.92 22.73 23.15
N LEU A 253 -12.39 21.51 23.22
CA LEU A 253 -13.02 20.41 23.95
C LEU A 253 -13.12 20.66 25.45
N VAL A 254 -12.05 21.18 26.06
CA VAL A 254 -12.03 21.52 27.50
C VAL A 254 -13.02 22.62 27.81
N ASP A 255 -13.17 23.61 26.93
CA ASP A 255 -14.16 24.68 27.10
C ASP A 255 -15.60 24.14 27.05
N LEU A 256 -15.90 23.23 26.11
CA LEU A 256 -17.19 22.53 26.04
C LEU A 256 -17.48 21.71 27.31
N LEU A 257 -16.48 20.96 27.80
CA LEU A 257 -16.60 20.17 29.02
C LEU A 257 -16.81 21.06 30.26
N SER A 258 -16.11 22.18 30.33
CA SER A 258 -16.25 23.16 31.42
C SER A 258 -17.67 23.73 31.44
N ALA A 259 -18.23 24.12 30.30
CA ALA A 259 -19.58 24.63 30.20
C ALA A 259 -20.63 23.56 30.60
N SER A 260 -20.43 22.32 30.16
CA SER A 260 -21.30 21.19 30.53
C SER A 260 -21.26 20.90 32.03
N ALA A 261 -20.07 20.92 32.64
CA ALA A 261 -19.92 20.71 34.08
C ALA A 261 -20.59 21.82 34.89
N SER A 262 -20.43 23.09 34.50
CA SER A 262 -21.11 24.22 35.13
C SER A 262 -22.63 24.13 34.99
N MET A 263 -23.14 23.66 33.84
CA MET A 263 -24.56 23.41 33.65
C MET A 263 -25.07 22.30 34.56
N ASN A 264 -24.29 21.21 34.70
CA ASN A 264 -24.64 20.10 35.58
C ASN A 264 -24.69 20.54 37.05
N ILE A 265 -23.74 21.38 37.49
CA ILE A 265 -23.76 21.96 38.85
C ILE A 265 -25.02 22.82 39.05
N ALA A 266 -25.42 23.62 38.05
CA ALA A 266 -26.65 24.39 38.12
C ALA A 266 -27.89 23.47 38.27
N ALA A 267 -27.96 22.41 37.47
CA ALA A 267 -29.05 21.43 37.51
C ALA A 267 -29.13 20.70 38.85
N THR A 268 -28.00 20.21 39.38
CA THR A 268 -27.95 19.55 40.69
C THR A 268 -28.33 20.50 41.83
N ALA A 269 -27.84 21.75 41.81
CA ALA A 269 -28.24 22.74 42.80
C ALA A 269 -29.75 23.02 42.77
N LEU A 270 -30.36 23.00 41.59
CA LEU A 270 -31.81 23.15 41.44
C LEU A 270 -32.57 21.94 42.01
N GLU A 271 -32.08 20.73 41.76
CA GLU A 271 -32.63 19.47 42.30
C GLU A 271 -32.56 19.43 43.83
N ASP A 272 -31.45 19.92 44.40
CA ASP A 272 -31.24 20.04 45.85
C ASP A 272 -32.05 21.19 46.50
N GLY A 273 -32.77 21.98 45.71
CA GLY A 273 -33.58 23.11 46.18
C GLY A 273 -32.81 24.42 46.41
N ASP A 274 -31.51 24.46 46.07
CA ASP A 274 -30.70 25.68 46.08
C ASP A 274 -30.87 26.48 44.77
N VAL A 275 -32.02 27.14 44.69
CA VAL A 275 -32.41 27.97 43.54
C VAL A 275 -31.41 29.11 43.29
N LYS A 276 -30.80 29.65 44.34
CA LYS A 276 -29.87 30.78 44.22
C LYS A 276 -28.59 30.34 43.53
N THR A 277 -27.97 29.25 44.00
CA THR A 277 -26.74 28.72 43.39
C THR A 277 -27.01 28.25 41.95
N SER A 278 -28.15 27.60 41.70
CA SER A 278 -28.58 27.25 40.35
C SER A 278 -28.67 28.48 39.44
N PHE A 279 -29.37 29.53 39.89
CA PHE A 279 -29.56 30.74 39.11
C PHE A 279 -28.24 31.49 38.87
N ASP A 280 -27.37 31.60 39.87
CA ASP A 280 -26.06 32.27 39.73
C ASP A 280 -25.18 31.54 38.71
N ARG A 281 -25.17 30.20 38.72
CA ARG A 281 -24.44 29.38 37.75
C ARG A 281 -25.04 29.46 36.35
N TRP A 282 -26.36 29.42 36.24
CA TRP A 282 -27.07 29.60 34.98
C TRP A 282 -26.82 31.00 34.38
N SER A 283 -26.86 32.04 35.20
CA SER A 283 -26.57 33.41 34.79
C SER A 283 -25.12 33.57 34.33
N MET A 284 -24.17 32.92 35.00
CA MET A 284 -22.76 32.93 34.60
C MET A 284 -22.52 32.27 33.22
N LEU A 285 -23.37 31.32 32.83
CA LEU A 285 -23.33 30.64 31.52
C LEU A 285 -24.10 31.40 30.44
N THR A 286 -25.23 32.02 30.77
CA THR A 286 -26.17 32.54 29.75
C THR A 286 -26.14 34.06 29.58
N ALA A 287 -25.59 34.81 30.53
CA ALA A 287 -25.49 36.26 30.43
C ALA A 287 -24.48 36.68 29.36
N GLU A 288 -24.75 37.78 28.66
CA GLU A 288 -23.88 38.33 27.61
C GLU A 288 -22.46 38.68 28.09
N LYS A 289 -22.29 38.97 29.39
CA LYS A 289 -20.99 39.19 30.05
C LYS A 289 -20.67 38.10 31.10
N GLY A 290 -21.33 36.96 31.00
CA GLY A 290 -21.07 35.81 31.87
C GLY A 290 -19.65 35.29 31.64
N ARG A 291 -18.97 34.89 32.72
CA ARG A 291 -17.58 34.41 32.65
C ARG A 291 -17.43 33.19 31.73
N GLU A 292 -18.49 32.39 31.59
CA GLU A 292 -18.49 31.16 30.80
C GLU A 292 -19.42 31.25 29.58
N ALA A 293 -19.86 32.47 29.23
CA ALA A 293 -20.81 32.71 28.14
C ALA A 293 -20.30 32.23 26.78
N ASP A 294 -19.05 32.57 26.43
CA ASP A 294 -18.45 32.14 25.16
C ASP A 294 -18.36 30.60 25.04
N LYS A 295 -18.04 29.94 26.17
CA LYS A 295 -17.96 28.48 26.25
C LYS A 295 -19.34 27.84 26.12
N TRP A 296 -20.33 28.44 26.78
CA TRP A 296 -21.73 28.04 26.71
C TRP A 296 -22.28 28.17 25.29
N ILE A 297 -22.05 29.29 24.60
CA ILE A 297 -22.47 29.50 23.20
C ILE A 297 -21.90 28.39 22.30
N GLY A 298 -20.62 28.05 22.49
CA GLY A 298 -19.98 26.96 21.75
C GLY A 298 -20.67 25.61 21.97
N LEU A 299 -21.05 25.31 23.21
CA LEU A 299 -21.74 24.07 23.59
C LEU A 299 -23.20 24.07 23.12
N SER A 300 -23.94 25.16 23.33
CA SER A 300 -25.35 25.28 22.97
C SER A 300 -25.56 25.16 21.47
N ASN A 301 -24.69 25.78 20.66
CA ASN A 301 -24.73 25.66 19.20
C ASN A 301 -24.41 24.23 18.74
N SER A 302 -23.54 23.53 19.47
CA SER A 302 -23.24 22.12 19.15
C SER A 302 -24.39 21.20 19.54
N LEU A 303 -25.10 21.50 20.64
CA LEU A 303 -26.28 20.76 21.09
C LEU A 303 -27.52 21.05 20.23
N SER A 304 -27.70 22.27 19.74
CA SER A 304 -28.82 22.64 18.87
C SER A 304 -28.77 21.90 17.54
N ASP A 305 -27.56 21.59 17.07
CA ASP A 305 -27.35 20.93 15.78
C ASP A 305 -27.43 19.39 15.91
N ILE A 306 -27.49 18.84 17.14
CA ILE A 306 -27.78 17.42 17.36
C ILE A 306 -29.24 17.15 16.95
N GLY A 307 -29.39 16.54 15.78
CA GLY A 307 -30.70 16.20 15.20
C GLY A 307 -31.13 17.13 14.07
N ILE A 308 -30.39 18.22 13.81
CA ILE A 308 -30.52 19.01 12.59
C ILE A 308 -29.55 18.42 11.57
N PHE A 309 -30.01 17.40 10.85
CA PHE A 309 -29.33 16.98 9.64
C PHE A 309 -29.59 18.05 8.59
N ASN A 310 -28.59 18.88 8.28
CA ASN A 310 -28.66 19.73 7.11
C ASN A 310 -28.86 18.82 5.88
N GLU A 311 -30.09 18.73 5.38
CA GLU A 311 -30.41 18.10 4.08
C GLU A 311 -29.81 18.87 2.89
N GLY A 312 -29.16 20.02 3.13
CA GLY A 312 -28.59 20.87 2.09
C GLY A 312 -27.09 20.97 2.20
N ASP A 313 -26.39 20.21 1.36
CA ASP A 313 -25.10 20.56 0.72
C ASP A 313 -24.56 19.41 -0.18
N GLU A 314 -25.38 18.38 -0.47
CA GLU A 314 -25.03 17.32 -1.43
C GLU A 314 -25.30 17.67 -2.91
N GLU A 315 -25.92 18.81 -3.23
CA GLU A 315 -26.19 19.20 -4.62
C GLU A 315 -25.69 20.63 -4.92
N GLU A 316 -24.43 20.73 -5.35
CA GLU A 316 -23.91 21.53 -6.49
C GLU A 316 -22.38 21.40 -6.68
#